data_AF-A0A9L0JBI1-F1
#
_entry.id   AF-A0A9L0JBI1-F1
#
_cell.length_a   1.000
_cell.length_b   1.000
_cell.length_c   1.000
_cell.angle_alpha   90.00
_cell.angle_beta   90.00
_cell.angle_gamma   90.00
#
_symmetry.space_group_name_H-M   'P 1'
#
loop_
_entity.id
_entity.type
_entity.pdbx_description
1 polymer ?
#
loop_
_entity_poly.entity_id
_entity_poly.type
_entity_poly.pdbx_seq_one_letter_code
_entity_poly.pdbx_strand_id
1 'polypeptide(L)'
;MVAFDMDGKVRKPKFELDSEQVRYEHRFAPFNSVMTPPPVHYLQFKEMSDLNKYSPPPQSPELYVAASKHFQQAKMILENIPNPDHEVNRILKVAKPNFVVMKLLAGGHKKESKVPPEFDFSAHKYFPVVKLV
;
A
#
# COMPACT_ATOMS: atom_id res chain seq x y z
N MET A 1 3.19 -0.07 -0.66
CA MET A 1 4.40 0.40 0.06
C MET A 1 5.63 -0.45 -0.22
N VAL A 2 5.60 -1.79 -0.09
CA VAL A 2 6.81 -2.64 -0.23
C VAL A 2 7.67 -2.34 -1.48
N ALA A 3 7.06 -2.14 -2.65
CA ALA A 3 7.78 -1.75 -3.88
C ALA A 3 8.61 -0.45 -3.75
N PHE A 4 8.07 0.56 -3.05
CA PHE A 4 8.82 1.78 -2.74
C PHE A 4 9.94 1.52 -1.73
N ASP A 5 9.77 0.57 -0.81
CA ASP A 5 10.79 0.21 0.18
C ASP A 5 11.98 -0.49 -0.49
N MET A 6 11.70 -1.44 -1.40
CA MET A 6 12.68 -2.08 -2.28
C MET A 6 13.45 -1.08 -3.15
N ASP A 7 12.77 -0.06 -3.68
CA ASP A 7 13.43 1.02 -4.43
C ASP A 7 14.28 1.96 -3.56
N GLY A 8 14.16 1.91 -2.23
CA GLY A 8 14.76 2.87 -1.29
C GLY A 8 14.02 4.22 -1.21
N LYS A 9 12.76 4.27 -1.64
CA LYS A 9 11.87 5.44 -1.69
C LYS A 9 10.93 5.55 -0.48
N VAL A 10 11.27 4.92 0.65
CA VAL A 10 10.52 4.99 1.91
C VAL A 10 11.43 5.51 3.02
N ARG A 11 11.02 6.63 3.65
CA ARG A 11 11.71 7.17 4.83
C ARG A 11 11.35 6.32 6.06
N LYS A 12 12.27 5.43 6.46
CA LYS A 12 12.18 4.70 7.73
C LYS A 12 12.49 5.65 8.92
N PRO A 13 11.86 5.47 10.09
CA PRO A 13 12.26 6.18 11.31
C PRO A 13 13.67 5.74 11.74
N LYS A 14 14.38 6.61 12.47
CA LYS A 14 15.48 6.20 13.35
C LYS A 14 14.83 5.72 14.65
N PHE A 15 15.10 4.49 15.07
CA PHE A 15 14.16 3.73 15.88
C PHE A 15 14.87 3.01 17.03
N GLU A 16 15.43 3.78 17.98
CA GLU A 16 16.18 3.30 19.16
C GLU A 16 15.28 2.74 20.28
N LEU A 17 14.00 3.14 20.32
CA LEU A 17 13.02 2.79 21.36
C LEU A 17 11.79 2.09 20.73
N ASP A 18 12.03 1.13 19.83
CA ASP A 18 11.06 0.71 18.81
C ASP A 18 11.07 -0.83 18.71
N SER A 19 9.89 -1.46 18.75
CA SER A 19 9.69 -2.83 18.29
C SER A 19 8.49 -2.91 17.34
N GLU A 20 8.70 -3.50 16.16
CA GLU A 20 7.62 -3.80 15.20
C GLU A 20 6.60 -4.76 15.81
N GLN A 21 7.07 -5.72 16.62
CA GLN A 21 6.24 -6.67 17.35
C GLN A 21 5.29 -5.97 18.32
N VAL A 22 5.78 -5.02 19.13
CA VAL A 22 4.93 -4.24 20.05
C VAL A 22 3.88 -3.42 19.28
N ARG A 23 4.27 -2.84 18.12
CA ARG A 23 3.33 -2.15 17.23
C ARG A 23 2.29 -3.08 16.57
N TYR A 24 2.62 -4.36 16.39
CA TYR A 24 1.70 -5.39 15.90
C TYR A 24 0.74 -5.83 17.01
N GLU A 25 1.27 -6.27 18.15
CA GLU A 25 0.50 -6.79 19.28
C GLU A 25 -0.50 -5.75 19.81
N HIS A 26 -0.08 -4.49 20.01
CA HIS A 26 -0.99 -3.41 20.40
C HIS A 26 -2.08 -3.13 19.34
N ARG A 27 -1.78 -3.30 18.05
CA ARG A 27 -2.76 -3.09 16.97
C ARG A 27 -3.79 -4.21 16.89
N PHE A 28 -3.40 -5.44 17.20
CA PHE A 28 -4.27 -6.60 17.15
C PHE A 28 -4.93 -6.97 18.48
N ALA A 29 -4.50 -6.39 19.61
CA ALA A 29 -5.09 -6.60 20.93
C ALA A 29 -6.63 -6.51 21.01
N PRO A 30 -7.33 -5.59 20.28
CA PRO A 30 -8.80 -5.56 20.27
C PRO A 30 -9.47 -6.82 19.70
N PHE A 31 -8.74 -7.66 18.97
CA PHE A 31 -9.24 -8.92 18.40
C PHE A 31 -8.96 -10.13 19.29
N ASN A 32 -8.24 -9.98 20.42
CA ASN A 32 -7.90 -11.09 21.32
C ASN A 32 -9.13 -11.76 21.97
N SER A 33 -10.30 -11.10 21.96
CA SER A 33 -11.58 -11.67 22.41
C SER A 33 -12.34 -12.42 21.30
N VAL A 34 -11.81 -12.48 20.07
CA VAL A 34 -12.43 -13.17 18.93
C VAL A 34 -11.84 -14.57 18.80
N MET A 35 -12.67 -15.59 19.04
CA MET A 35 -12.27 -17.00 19.02
C MET A 35 -12.01 -17.55 17.61
N THR A 36 -12.70 -17.01 16.59
CA THR A 36 -12.70 -17.55 15.23
C THR A 36 -12.78 -16.41 14.20
N PRO A 37 -11.85 -16.30 13.23
CA PRO A 37 -10.59 -17.05 13.16
C PRO A 37 -9.67 -16.74 14.36
N PRO A 38 -8.78 -17.66 14.77
CA PRO A 38 -7.86 -17.43 15.87
C PRO A 38 -6.86 -16.29 15.54
N PRO A 39 -6.42 -15.49 16.52
CA PRO A 39 -5.42 -14.45 16.30
C PRO A 39 -4.09 -15.00 15.76
N VAL A 40 -3.53 -14.34 14.75
CA VAL A 40 -2.22 -14.70 14.15
C VAL A 40 -1.10 -14.09 14.99
N HIS A 41 -0.14 -14.91 15.45
CA HIS A 41 1.02 -14.42 16.20
C HIS A 41 2.01 -13.66 15.30
N TYR A 42 2.77 -12.72 15.88
CA TYR A 42 3.67 -11.85 15.13
C TYR A 42 4.67 -12.61 14.23
N LEU A 43 5.28 -13.70 14.72
CA LEU A 43 6.21 -14.52 13.95
C LEU A 43 5.54 -15.13 12.70
N GLN A 44 4.36 -15.74 12.88
CA GLN A 44 3.56 -16.28 11.77
C GLN A 44 3.16 -15.18 10.78
N PHE A 45 2.82 -13.97 11.26
CA PHE A 45 2.58 -12.82 10.38
C PHE A 45 3.81 -12.44 9.55
N LYS A 46 5.03 -12.49 10.11
CA LYS A 46 6.26 -12.25 9.34
C LYS A 46 6.49 -13.33 8.28
N GLU A 47 6.31 -14.61 8.61
CA GLU A 47 6.40 -15.74 7.65
C GLU A 47 5.33 -15.63 6.53
N MET A 48 4.09 -15.28 6.90
CA MET A 48 2.99 -15.09 5.96
C MET A 48 3.16 -13.84 5.07
N SER A 49 3.90 -12.82 5.52
CA SER A 49 4.14 -11.58 4.75
C SER A 49 5.51 -11.52 4.06
N ASP A 50 6.43 -12.44 4.32
CA ASP A 50 7.72 -12.51 3.62
C ASP A 50 7.52 -12.79 2.12
N LEU A 51 8.31 -12.06 1.31
CA LEU A 51 8.33 -12.19 -0.15
C LEU A 51 9.47 -13.11 -0.64
N ASN A 52 10.45 -13.44 0.21
CA ASN A 52 11.57 -14.32 -0.16
C ASN A 52 11.14 -15.80 -0.31
N LYS A 53 9.93 -16.17 0.14
CA LYS A 53 9.34 -17.50 -0.06
C LYS A 53 8.88 -17.78 -1.49
N TYR A 54 8.80 -16.76 -2.34
CA TYR A 54 8.49 -16.92 -3.76
C TYR A 54 9.79 -17.15 -4.55
N SER A 55 9.73 -17.97 -5.60
CA SER A 55 10.88 -18.27 -6.45
C SER A 55 10.55 -17.98 -7.92
N PRO A 56 11.17 -16.96 -8.55
CA PRO A 56 12.01 -15.93 -7.92
C PRO A 56 11.19 -15.02 -6.96
N PRO A 57 11.84 -14.31 -6.02
CA PRO A 57 11.18 -13.28 -5.22
C PRO A 57 10.67 -12.13 -6.10
N PRO A 58 9.47 -11.59 -5.84
CA PRO A 58 8.85 -10.57 -6.69
C PRO A 58 9.60 -9.23 -6.60
N GLN A 59 9.77 -8.58 -7.75
CA GLN A 59 10.50 -7.32 -7.89
C GLN A 59 9.58 -6.10 -7.80
N SER A 60 10.14 -4.92 -7.50
CA SER A 60 9.35 -3.69 -7.39
C SER A 60 8.49 -3.35 -8.64
N PRO A 61 8.93 -3.57 -9.90
CA PRO A 61 8.07 -3.34 -11.08
C PRO A 61 6.82 -4.22 -11.09
N GLU A 62 6.93 -5.48 -10.68
CA GLU A 62 5.82 -6.44 -10.66
C GLU A 62 4.79 -6.06 -9.59
N LEU A 63 5.28 -5.61 -8.43
CA LEU A 63 4.44 -5.08 -7.35
C LEU A 63 3.75 -3.75 -7.76
N TYR A 64 4.41 -2.89 -8.53
CA TYR A 64 3.77 -1.71 -9.13
C TYR A 64 2.70 -2.11 -10.19
N VAL A 65 2.96 -3.12 -11.03
CA VAL A 65 1.95 -3.67 -11.96
C VAL A 65 0.74 -4.21 -11.18
N ALA A 66 0.94 -5.00 -10.12
CA ALA A 66 -0.14 -5.49 -9.27
C ALA A 66 -0.96 -4.36 -8.63
N ALA A 67 -0.29 -3.35 -8.06
CA ALA A 67 -0.97 -2.16 -7.52
C ALA A 67 -1.78 -1.41 -8.60
N SER A 68 -1.27 -1.30 -9.83
CA SER A 68 -2.00 -0.68 -10.94
C SER A 68 -3.28 -1.46 -11.31
N LYS A 69 -3.25 -2.81 -11.27
CA LYS A 69 -4.44 -3.63 -11.50
C LYS A 69 -5.51 -3.38 -10.46
N HIS A 70 -5.15 -3.28 -9.17
CA HIS A 70 -6.10 -2.96 -8.10
C HIS A 70 -6.69 -1.54 -8.20
N PHE A 71 -5.88 -0.52 -8.55
CA PHE A 71 -6.43 0.83 -8.78
C PHE A 71 -7.36 0.90 -10.00
N GLN A 72 -7.06 0.17 -11.08
CA GLN A 72 -7.96 0.04 -12.24
C GLN A 72 -9.24 -0.70 -11.88
N GLN A 73 -9.17 -1.77 -11.08
CA GLN A 73 -10.35 -2.50 -10.59
C GLN A 73 -11.23 -1.61 -9.71
N ALA A 74 -10.65 -0.89 -8.75
CA ALA A 74 -11.36 0.06 -7.90
C ALA A 74 -12.02 1.17 -8.73
N LYS A 75 -11.29 1.75 -9.70
CA LYS A 75 -11.84 2.70 -10.66
C LYS A 75 -13.06 2.13 -11.39
N MET A 76 -12.96 0.94 -11.99
CA MET A 76 -14.06 0.33 -12.76
C MET A 76 -15.29 0.06 -11.90
N ILE A 77 -15.11 -0.42 -10.65
CA ILE A 77 -16.23 -0.66 -9.74
C ILE A 77 -16.93 0.67 -9.40
N LEU A 78 -16.16 1.71 -9.06
CA LEU A 78 -16.69 3.01 -8.62
C LEU A 78 -17.25 3.86 -9.76
N GLU A 79 -16.72 3.76 -10.98
CA GLU A 79 -17.27 4.43 -12.18
C GLU A 79 -18.61 3.81 -12.64
N ASN A 80 -18.88 2.54 -12.28
CA ASN A 80 -20.13 1.85 -12.59
C ASN A 80 -21.25 2.08 -11.55
N ILE A 81 -21.01 2.87 -10.49
CA ILE A 81 -22.05 3.22 -9.50
C ILE A 81 -22.95 4.31 -10.09
N PRO A 82 -24.26 4.07 -10.30
CA PRO A 82 -25.18 5.11 -10.75
C PRO A 82 -25.40 6.14 -9.63
N ASN A 83 -25.48 7.42 -9.99
CA ASN A 83 -25.61 8.55 -9.06
C ASN A 83 -24.57 8.52 -7.92
N PRO A 84 -23.26 8.52 -8.23
CA PRO A 84 -22.22 8.34 -7.23
C PRO A 84 -22.19 9.49 -6.22
N ASP A 85 -22.14 9.15 -4.94
CA ASP A 85 -22.12 10.14 -3.85
C ASP A 85 -20.77 10.88 -3.75
N HIS A 86 -20.67 11.79 -2.76
CA HIS A 86 -19.45 12.56 -2.55
C HIS A 86 -18.24 11.70 -2.14
N GLU A 87 -18.44 10.54 -1.49
CA GLU A 87 -17.35 9.66 -1.07
C GLU A 87 -16.83 8.81 -2.23
N VAL A 88 -17.73 8.23 -3.03
CA VAL A 88 -17.37 7.56 -4.30
C VAL A 88 -16.56 8.53 -5.18
N ASN A 89 -17.00 9.78 -5.29
CA ASN A 89 -16.26 10.83 -6.03
C ASN A 89 -14.90 11.19 -5.41
N ARG A 90 -14.75 11.20 -4.07
CA ARG A 90 -13.44 11.37 -3.41
C ARG A 90 -12.51 10.19 -3.67
N ILE A 91 -12.99 8.96 -3.56
CA ILE A 91 -12.17 7.75 -3.80
C ILE A 91 -11.79 7.65 -5.29
N LEU A 92 -12.66 8.04 -6.22
CA LEU A 92 -12.33 8.15 -7.65
C LEU A 92 -11.21 9.17 -7.93
N LYS A 93 -11.17 10.30 -7.22
CA LYS A 93 -10.06 11.27 -7.29
C LYS A 93 -8.73 10.70 -6.82
N VAL A 94 -8.73 9.65 -5.99
CA VAL A 94 -7.52 8.93 -5.56
C VAL A 94 -7.17 7.78 -6.52
N ALA A 95 -8.15 6.98 -6.92
CA ALA A 95 -7.92 5.78 -7.73
C ALA A 95 -7.40 6.10 -9.15
N LYS A 96 -7.94 7.15 -9.81
CA LYS A 96 -7.57 7.48 -11.20
C LYS A 96 -6.10 7.95 -11.33
N PRO A 97 -5.57 8.89 -10.50
CA PRO A 97 -4.16 9.24 -10.53
C PRO A 97 -3.25 8.07 -10.10
N ASN A 98 -3.61 7.36 -9.02
CA ASN A 98 -2.75 6.30 -8.49
C ASN A 98 -2.59 5.13 -9.47
N PHE A 99 -3.61 4.79 -10.27
CA PHE A 99 -3.48 3.87 -11.40
C PHE A 99 -2.36 4.28 -12.38
N VAL A 100 -2.35 5.55 -12.81
CA VAL A 100 -1.36 6.09 -13.74
C VAL A 100 0.04 6.08 -13.10
N VAL A 101 0.15 6.53 -11.85
CA VAL A 101 1.42 6.59 -11.11
C VAL A 101 2.03 5.21 -10.92
N MET A 102 1.24 4.18 -10.57
CA MET A 102 1.74 2.80 -10.49
C MET A 102 2.20 2.28 -11.86
N LYS A 103 1.51 2.63 -12.96
CA LYS A 103 1.98 2.27 -14.32
C LYS A 103 3.28 2.98 -14.72
N LEU A 104 3.46 4.23 -14.35
CA LEU A 104 4.71 4.98 -14.59
C LEU A 104 5.89 4.33 -13.86
N LEU A 105 5.71 3.99 -12.58
CA LEU A 105 6.72 3.31 -11.76
C LEU A 105 7.06 1.91 -12.30
N ALA A 106 6.06 1.12 -12.70
CA ALA A 106 6.25 -0.16 -13.37
C ALA A 106 7.05 -0.03 -14.68
N GLY A 107 6.85 1.07 -15.43
CA GLY A 107 7.62 1.42 -16.63
C GLY A 107 9.01 2.03 -16.35
N GLY A 108 9.48 2.03 -15.10
CA GLY A 108 10.80 2.55 -14.72
C GLY A 108 10.90 4.07 -14.62
N HIS A 109 9.78 4.82 -14.67
CA HIS A 109 9.82 6.27 -14.47
C HIS A 109 10.37 6.60 -13.08
N LYS A 110 11.40 7.45 -13.04
CA LYS A 110 12.16 7.80 -11.82
C LYS A 110 12.66 6.56 -11.05
N LYS A 111 13.06 5.48 -11.74
CA LYS A 111 13.67 4.29 -11.14
C LYS A 111 14.86 4.64 -10.25
N GLU A 112 15.81 5.41 -10.78
CA GLU A 112 17.06 5.78 -10.07
C GLU A 112 16.88 6.89 -9.02
N SER A 113 15.72 7.57 -8.99
CA SER A 113 15.44 8.56 -7.94
C SER A 113 15.28 7.88 -6.59
N LYS A 114 15.94 8.41 -5.56
CA LYS A 114 15.72 8.05 -4.15
C LYS A 114 14.84 9.05 -3.40
N VAL A 115 14.27 10.03 -4.11
CA VAL A 115 13.27 10.94 -3.55
C VAL A 115 11.99 10.13 -3.27
N PRO A 116 11.46 10.13 -2.03
CA PRO A 116 10.22 9.44 -1.71
C PRO A 116 9.03 10.16 -2.37
N PRO A 117 7.96 9.44 -2.76
CA PRO A 117 6.74 10.07 -3.25
C PRO A 117 6.05 10.88 -2.14
N GLU A 118 5.37 11.96 -2.55
CA GLU A 118 4.46 12.69 -1.66
C GLU A 118 3.12 11.93 -1.59
N PHE A 119 2.52 11.90 -0.40
CA PHE A 119 1.22 11.29 -0.14
C PHE A 119 0.21 12.38 0.23
N ASP A 120 -0.57 12.82 -0.74
CA ASP A 120 -1.51 13.94 -0.61
C ASP A 120 -2.90 13.47 -0.18
N PHE A 121 -3.29 13.81 1.05
CA PHE A 121 -4.58 13.46 1.66
C PHE A 121 -5.67 14.54 1.46
N SER A 122 -5.38 15.64 0.75
CA SER A 122 -6.36 16.74 0.52
C SER A 122 -7.64 16.27 -0.19
N ALA A 123 -7.53 15.27 -1.08
CA ALA A 123 -8.67 14.67 -1.76
C ALA A 123 -9.48 13.72 -0.88
N HIS A 124 -8.84 13.01 0.08
CA HIS A 124 -9.48 12.02 0.93
C HIS A 124 -8.66 11.70 2.20
N LYS A 125 -9.29 11.84 3.37
CA LYS A 125 -8.65 11.77 4.71
C LYS A 125 -7.84 10.49 4.98
N TYR A 126 -8.21 9.37 4.37
CA TYR A 126 -7.59 8.05 4.66
C TYR A 126 -6.83 7.44 3.48
N PHE A 127 -6.92 8.00 2.27
CA PHE A 127 -6.32 7.43 1.06
C PHE A 127 -5.62 8.54 0.26
N PRO A 128 -4.28 8.52 0.15
CA PRO A 128 -3.56 9.60 -0.49
C PRO A 128 -3.52 9.45 -2.02
N VAL A 129 -3.57 10.59 -2.71
CA VAL A 129 -3.04 10.73 -4.06
C VAL A 129 -1.50 10.65 -3.97
N VAL A 130 -0.89 9.72 -4.70
CA VAL A 130 0.57 9.56 -4.72
C VAL A 130 1.15 10.48 -5.79
N LYS A 131 2.10 11.35 -5.44
CA LYS A 131 2.81 12.22 -6.40
C LYS A 131 4.28 11.84 -6.48
N LEU A 132 4.85 11.87 -7.69
CA LEU A 132 6.25 11.55 -7.94
C LEU A 132 7.07 12.84 -8.06
N VAL A 133 7.65 13.27 -6.94
CA VAL A 133 8.58 14.42 -6.85
C VAL A 133 9.84 14.17 -7.66
#